data_AF-A0A933NSP1-F1
#
_entry.id   AF-A0A933NSP1-F1
#
_cell.length_a   1.000
_cell.length_b   1.000
_cell.length_c   1.000
_cell.angle_alpha   90.00
_cell.angle_beta   90.00
_cell.angle_gamma   90.00
#
_symmetry.space_group_name_H-M   'P 1'
#
loop_
_entity.id
_entity.type
_entity.pdbx_description
1 polymer ?
#
loop_
_entity_poly.entity_id
_entity_poly.type
_entity_poly.pdbx_seq_one_letter_code
_entity_poly.pdbx_strand_id
1 'polypeptide(L)'
;MSVAVLVAAIVSAVGLVLASLWFAWLRPLVRRSNEWAANLGEELALTGERLLREPESALYRGGTKPHSAVKGNVKLALTNRRLIFRKLTGGLDEVSLAVVTGTRRAAWFRGARHHGRLHLVLETKEPGEIGFLVRDMESWELAINRAIAG
;
A
#
# COMPACT_ATOMS: atom_id res chain seq x y z
N MET A 1 1.71 36.44 35.93
CA MET A 1 1.85 35.28 35.02
C MET A 1 3.26 35.32 34.45
N SER A 2 4.09 34.30 34.66
CA SER A 2 5.47 34.35 34.16
C SER A 2 5.49 34.23 32.63
N VAL A 3 6.49 34.84 32.00
CA VAL A 3 6.70 34.75 30.54
C VAL A 3 6.71 33.28 30.09
N ALA A 4 7.27 32.38 30.91
CA ALA A 4 7.27 30.95 30.66
C ALA A 4 5.85 30.35 30.52
N VAL A 5 4.89 30.75 31.36
CA VAL A 5 3.51 30.27 31.29
C VAL A 5 2.82 30.77 30.02
N LEU A 6 3.05 32.03 29.64
CA LEU A 6 2.49 32.58 28.40
C LEU A 6 3.02 31.85 27.16
N VAL A 7 4.33 31.62 27.10
CA VAL A 7 4.97 30.89 26.00
C VAL A 7 4.44 29.46 25.91
N ALA A 8 4.35 28.74 27.03
CA ALA A 8 3.83 27.37 27.05
C ALA A 8 2.37 27.30 26.57
N ALA A 9 1.53 28.27 26.96
CA ALA A 9 0.14 28.34 26.52
C ALA A 9 0.02 28.55 25.00
N ILE A 10 0.82 29.45 24.43
CA ILE A 10 0.82 29.72 22.98
C ILE A 10 1.29 28.48 22.20
N VAL A 11 2.41 27.87 22.61
CA VAL A 11 2.93 26.67 21.94
C VAL A 11 1.92 25.53 21.97
N SER A 12 1.24 25.34 23.10
CA SER A 12 0.19 24.32 23.23
C SER A 12 -1.00 24.62 22.32
N ALA A 13 -1.46 25.87 22.28
CA ALA A 13 -2.57 26.28 21.42
C ALA A 13 -2.24 26.08 19.94
N VAL A 14 -1.04 26.51 19.50
CA VAL A 14 -0.57 26.31 18.12
C VAL A 14 -0.45 24.83 17.79
N GLY A 15 0.12 24.04 18.71
CA GLY A 15 0.25 22.59 18.55
C GLY A 15 -1.11 21.90 18.35
N LEU A 16 -2.12 22.28 19.14
CA LEU A 16 -3.48 21.75 19.01
C LEU A 16 -4.15 22.14 17.68
N VAL A 17 -3.96 23.38 17.22
CA VAL A 17 -4.49 23.83 15.92
C VAL A 17 -3.85 23.04 14.79
N LEU A 18 -2.52 22.92 14.79
CA LEU A 18 -1.80 22.15 13.75
C LEU A 18 -2.21 20.68 13.76
N ALA A 19 -2.32 20.05 14.95
CA ALA A 19 -2.76 18.67 15.08
C ALA A 19 -4.18 18.47 14.54
N SER A 20 -5.09 19.41 14.83
CA SER A 20 -6.48 19.37 14.36
C SER A 20 -6.56 19.49 12.84
N LEU A 21 -5.78 20.39 12.24
CA LEU A 21 -5.69 20.55 10.78
C LEU A 21 -5.18 19.26 10.11
N TRP A 22 -4.09 18.69 10.61
CA TRP A 22 -3.55 17.42 10.10
C TRP A 22 -4.56 16.28 10.22
N PHE A 23 -5.26 16.21 11.34
CA PHE A 23 -6.24 15.16 11.57
C PHE A 23 -7.47 15.28 10.66
N ALA A 24 -7.98 16.50 10.47
CA ALA A 24 -9.07 16.78 9.54
C ALA A 24 -8.68 16.43 8.09
N TRP A 25 -7.42 16.67 7.71
CA TRP A 25 -6.93 16.39 6.36
C TRP A 25 -6.64 14.90 6.11
N LEU A 26 -6.06 14.19 7.09
CA LEU A 26 -5.71 12.76 6.95
C LEU A 26 -6.92 11.83 7.06
N ARG A 27 -7.92 12.18 7.88
CA ARG A 27 -9.12 11.37 8.09
C ARG A 27 -9.83 10.94 6.80
N PRO A 28 -10.19 11.83 5.86
CA PRO A 28 -10.89 11.42 4.64
C PRO A 28 -10.06 10.48 3.77
N LEU A 29 -8.73 10.61 3.76
CA LEU A 29 -7.85 9.72 3.00
C LEU A 29 -7.90 8.28 3.54
N VAL A 30 -7.78 8.14 4.87
CA VAL A 30 -7.88 6.84 5.53
C VAL A 30 -9.28 6.24 5.37
N ARG A 31 -10.32 7.06 5.53
CA ARG A 31 -11.72 6.63 5.37
C ARG A 31 -11.99 6.10 3.97
N ARG A 32 -11.63 6.85 2.92
CA ARG A 32 -11.80 6.42 1.52
C ARG A 32 -11.08 5.11 1.23
N SER A 33 -9.89 4.92 1.79
CA SER A 33 -9.14 3.69 1.61
C SER A 33 -9.81 2.48 2.30
N ASN A 34 -10.43 2.70 3.46
CA ASN A 34 -11.16 1.66 4.18
C ASN A 34 -12.53 1.37 3.54
N GLU A 35 -13.23 2.41 3.06
CA GLU A 35 -14.48 2.27 2.31
C GLU A 35 -14.27 1.46 1.04
N TRP A 36 -13.18 1.72 0.29
CA TRP A 36 -12.80 0.89 -0.84
C TRP A 36 -12.55 -0.57 -0.44
N ALA A 37 -11.81 -0.80 0.65
CA ALA A 37 -11.54 -2.16 1.12
C ALA A 37 -12.83 -2.90 1.52
N ALA A 38 -13.81 -2.20 2.10
CA ALA A 38 -15.11 -2.77 2.45
C ALA A 38 -15.95 -3.10 1.21
N ASN A 39 -15.91 -2.25 0.18
CA ASN A 39 -16.73 -2.39 -1.02
C ASN A 39 -16.09 -3.26 -2.11
N LEU A 40 -14.82 -3.66 -1.95
CA LEU A 40 -14.11 -4.44 -2.95
C LEU A 40 -14.82 -5.76 -3.25
N GLY A 41 -15.41 -6.42 -2.24
CA GLY A 41 -16.16 -7.66 -2.45
C GLY A 41 -17.35 -7.50 -3.39
N GLU A 42 -18.08 -6.38 -3.29
CA GLU A 42 -19.20 -6.06 -4.17
C GLU A 42 -18.72 -5.77 -5.60
N GLU A 43 -17.61 -5.04 -5.75
CA GLU A 43 -16.99 -4.77 -7.05
C GLU A 43 -16.57 -6.07 -7.75
N LEU A 44 -15.95 -7.00 -7.02
CA LEU A 44 -15.52 -8.28 -7.57
C LEU A 44 -16.70 -9.21 -7.92
N ALA A 45 -17.80 -9.12 -7.18
CA ALA A 45 -19.02 -9.86 -7.51
C ALA A 45 -19.59 -9.43 -8.87
N LEU A 46 -19.48 -8.15 -9.23
CA LEU A 46 -19.91 -7.65 -10.54
C LEU A 46 -19.00 -8.10 -11.68
N THR A 47 -17.69 -8.26 -11.44
CA THR A 47 -16.74 -8.72 -12.46
C THR A 47 -16.59 -10.24 -12.53
N GLY A 48 -17.17 -10.97 -11.56
CA GLY A 48 -16.98 -12.41 -11.40
C GLY A 48 -15.57 -12.80 -10.93
N GLU A 49 -14.79 -11.85 -10.43
CA GLU A 49 -13.47 -12.13 -9.86
C GLU A 49 -13.58 -12.74 -8.47
N ARG A 50 -12.67 -13.66 -8.18
CA ARG A 50 -12.56 -14.26 -6.86
C ARG A 50 -11.46 -13.59 -6.07
N LEU A 51 -11.79 -13.09 -4.88
CA LEU A 51 -10.81 -12.60 -3.92
C LEU A 51 -10.02 -13.79 -3.37
N LEU A 52 -8.70 -13.78 -3.59
CA LEU A 52 -7.77 -14.77 -3.05
C LEU A 52 -7.15 -14.31 -1.74
N ARG A 53 -7.03 -12.99 -1.55
CA ARG A 53 -6.53 -12.39 -0.33
C ARG A 53 -7.17 -11.03 -0.07
N GLU A 54 -7.71 -10.88 1.13
CA GLU A 54 -8.39 -9.68 1.60
C GLU A 54 -7.48 -8.43 1.57
N PRO A 55 -8.07 -7.22 1.42
CA PRO A 55 -7.33 -5.97 1.48
C PRO A 55 -6.56 -5.80 2.80
N GLU A 56 -5.22 -5.79 2.71
CA GLU A 56 -4.33 -5.57 3.85
C GLU A 56 -3.53 -4.28 3.69
N SER A 57 -3.20 -3.61 4.79
CA SER A 57 -2.26 -2.48 4.77
C SER A 57 -0.84 -2.95 4.45
N ALA A 58 -0.24 -2.37 3.41
CA ALA A 58 1.13 -2.62 2.99
C ALA A 58 1.85 -1.31 2.65
N LEU A 59 3.17 -1.36 2.47
CA LEU A 59 3.95 -0.22 2.00
C LEU A 59 4.41 -0.47 0.57
N TYR A 60 3.91 0.31 -0.38
CA TYR A 60 4.39 0.32 -1.75
C TYR A 60 5.77 0.99 -1.82
N ARG A 61 6.74 0.28 -2.40
CA ARG A 61 8.15 0.69 -2.47
C ARG A 61 8.53 1.18 -3.87
N GLY A 62 7.53 1.39 -4.72
CA GLY A 62 7.70 1.83 -6.10
C GLY A 62 7.75 0.64 -7.05
N GLY A 63 7.65 0.95 -8.34
CA GLY A 63 7.95 0.00 -9.40
C GLY A 63 8.87 0.61 -10.45
N THR A 64 9.25 -0.20 -11.43
CA THR A 64 9.85 0.24 -12.69
C THR A 64 8.77 0.30 -13.78
N LYS A 65 9.03 1.06 -14.85
CA LYS A 65 8.04 1.34 -15.91
C LYS A 65 7.39 0.02 -16.40
N PRO A 66 6.05 0.00 -16.58
CA PRO A 66 5.12 1.13 -16.57
C PRO A 66 4.64 1.59 -15.18
N HIS A 67 5.07 0.95 -14.09
CA HIS A 67 4.55 1.22 -12.76
C HIS A 67 5.15 2.48 -12.12
N SER A 68 4.33 3.17 -11.32
CA SER A 68 4.73 4.43 -10.67
C SER A 68 5.91 4.24 -9.71
N ALA A 69 6.89 5.14 -9.77
CA ALA A 69 8.00 5.15 -8.83
C ALA A 69 7.65 5.67 -7.41
N VAL A 70 6.46 6.26 -7.24
CA VAL A 70 6.06 6.99 -6.02
C VAL A 70 5.69 6.02 -4.91
N LYS A 71 6.48 6.02 -3.84
CA LYS A 71 6.31 5.17 -2.65
C LYS A 71 5.16 5.67 -1.78
N GLY A 72 4.53 4.78 -1.01
CA GLY A 72 3.47 5.19 -0.10
C GLY A 72 2.76 4.04 0.61
N ASN A 73 1.95 4.39 1.60
CA ASN A 73 1.05 3.44 2.25
C ASN A 73 -0.06 3.04 1.26
N VAL A 74 -0.35 1.74 1.19
CA VAL A 74 -1.39 1.20 0.33
C VAL A 74 -2.28 0.22 1.09
N LYS A 75 -3.49 0.02 0.59
CA LYS A 75 -4.24 -1.22 0.81
C LYS A 75 -3.99 -2.12 -0.39
N LEU A 76 -3.60 -3.37 -0.14
CA LEU A 76 -3.20 -4.36 -1.14
C LEU A 76 -4.16 -5.55 -1.06
N ALA A 77 -4.71 -5.95 -2.19
CA ALA A 77 -5.59 -7.11 -2.32
C ALA A 77 -5.13 -7.99 -3.49
N LEU A 78 -5.43 -9.28 -3.42
CA LEU A 78 -5.12 -10.24 -4.48
C LEU A 78 -6.41 -10.91 -4.95
N THR A 79 -6.68 -10.84 -6.25
CA THR A 79 -7.75 -11.60 -6.91
C THR A 79 -7.16 -12.72 -7.74
N ASN A 80 -8.01 -13.57 -8.32
CA ASN A 80 -7.60 -14.58 -9.29
C ASN A 80 -7.11 -14.00 -10.63
N ARG A 81 -7.24 -12.68 -10.87
CA ARG A 81 -6.85 -12.04 -12.13
C ARG A 81 -5.81 -10.95 -11.97
N ARG A 82 -5.80 -10.25 -10.84
CA ARG A 82 -4.98 -9.06 -10.63
C ARG A 82 -4.59 -8.86 -9.17
N LEU A 83 -3.44 -8.24 -8.98
CA LEU A 83 -3.05 -7.61 -7.73
C LEU A 83 -3.54 -6.17 -7.77
N ILE A 84 -4.35 -5.78 -6.80
CA ILE A 84 -4.95 -4.44 -6.75
C ILE A 84 -4.37 -3.71 -5.55
N PHE A 85 -3.90 -2.48 -5.74
CA PHE A 85 -3.49 -1.65 -4.62
C PHE A 85 -3.96 -0.21 -4.74
N ARG A 86 -4.50 0.30 -3.63
CA ARG A 86 -4.94 1.67 -3.52
C ARG A 86 -4.00 2.45 -2.62
N LYS A 87 -3.42 3.54 -3.14
CA LYS A 87 -2.60 4.45 -2.34
C LYS A 87 -3.46 5.28 -1.40
N LEU A 88 -2.93 5.54 -0.19
CA LEU A 88 -3.59 6.43 0.77
C LEU A 88 -3.74 7.85 0.19
N THR A 89 -2.70 8.30 -0.50
CA THR A 89 -2.68 9.53 -1.29
C THR A 89 -2.43 9.16 -2.75
N GLY A 90 -3.50 9.08 -3.55
CA GLY A 90 -3.42 8.73 -4.97
C GLY A 90 -4.61 7.90 -5.46
N GLY A 91 -4.41 7.26 -6.61
CA GLY A 91 -5.41 6.41 -7.27
C GLY A 91 -5.36 4.94 -6.85
N LEU A 92 -6.22 4.18 -7.53
CA LEU A 92 -6.19 2.74 -7.59
C LEU A 92 -5.22 2.33 -8.71
N ASP A 93 -4.32 1.41 -8.41
CA ASP A 93 -3.41 0.80 -9.38
C ASP A 93 -3.67 -0.71 -9.41
N GLU A 94 -3.54 -1.30 -10.59
CA GLU A 94 -3.81 -2.71 -10.82
C GLU A 94 -2.70 -3.35 -11.65
N VAL A 95 -2.35 -4.58 -11.28
CA VAL A 95 -1.32 -5.37 -11.95
C VAL A 95 -1.95 -6.71 -12.32
N SER A 96 -2.12 -6.93 -13.62
CA SER A 96 -2.64 -8.21 -14.12
C SER A 96 -1.69 -9.35 -13.75
N LEU A 97 -2.22 -10.43 -13.17
CA LEU A 97 -1.43 -11.62 -12.87
C LEU A 97 -0.91 -12.30 -14.15
N ALA A 98 -1.58 -12.10 -15.29
CA ALA A 98 -1.12 -12.62 -16.57
C ALA A 98 0.23 -12.05 -17.03
N VAL A 99 0.65 -10.90 -16.48
CA VAL A 99 1.97 -10.31 -16.74
C VAL A 99 2.97 -10.58 -15.62
N VAL A 100 2.56 -11.12 -14.48
CA VAL A 100 3.47 -11.46 -13.37
C VAL A 100 4.15 -12.79 -13.70
N THR A 101 5.48 -12.79 -13.70
CA THR A 101 6.30 -13.98 -13.99
C THR A 101 6.78 -14.69 -12.73
N GLY A 102 6.79 -13.99 -11.59
CA GLY A 102 7.24 -14.56 -10.34
C GLY A 102 7.30 -13.55 -9.21
N THR A 103 7.78 -14.03 -8.08
CA THR A 103 8.05 -13.22 -6.89
C THR A 103 9.44 -13.55 -6.35
N ARG A 104 10.09 -12.54 -5.74
CA ARG A 104 11.34 -12.74 -5.01
C ARG A 104 11.39 -11.89 -3.76
N ARG A 105 12.16 -12.35 -2.78
CA ARG A 105 12.46 -11.61 -1.55
C ARG A 105 13.79 -10.87 -1.70
N ALA A 106 13.84 -9.60 -1.29
CA ALA A 106 15.08 -8.83 -1.36
C ALA A 106 15.30 -7.88 -0.20
N ALA A 107 16.51 -7.88 0.37
CA ALA A 107 16.90 -6.91 1.38
C ALA A 107 16.97 -5.47 0.81
N TRP A 108 17.28 -5.36 -0.48
CA TRP A 108 17.41 -4.11 -1.21
C TRP A 108 16.46 -4.09 -2.40
N PHE A 109 15.76 -2.97 -2.57
CA PHE A 109 14.94 -2.72 -3.75
C PHE A 109 15.04 -1.25 -4.14
N ARG A 110 15.35 -0.98 -5.42
CA ARG A 110 15.56 0.37 -5.96
C ARG A 110 16.48 1.24 -5.07
N GLY A 111 17.64 0.70 -4.71
CA GLY A 111 18.67 1.37 -3.92
C GLY A 111 18.33 1.61 -2.45
N ALA A 112 17.22 1.08 -1.93
CA ALA A 112 16.78 1.30 -0.56
C ALA A 112 16.63 -0.02 0.22
N ARG A 113 17.03 0.02 1.49
CA ARG A 113 16.74 -0.99 2.53
C ARG A 113 15.75 -0.40 3.53
N HIS A 114 14.94 -1.23 4.19
CA HIS A 114 13.97 -0.76 5.19
C HIS A 114 14.08 -1.53 6.50
N HIS A 115 14.83 -0.98 7.46
CA HIS A 115 14.92 -1.46 8.85
C HIS A 115 15.04 -2.99 9.00
N GLY A 116 15.87 -3.64 8.18
CA GLY A 116 16.07 -5.09 8.23
C GLY A 116 14.95 -5.95 7.64
N ARG A 117 13.84 -5.36 7.18
CA ARG A 117 12.74 -6.07 6.51
C ARG A 117 13.07 -6.36 5.05
N LEU A 118 12.62 -7.51 4.57
CA LEU A 118 12.70 -7.90 3.16
C LEU A 118 11.56 -7.25 2.37
N HIS A 119 11.86 -6.92 1.11
CA HIS A 119 10.91 -6.49 0.10
C HIS A 119 10.32 -7.72 -0.59
N LEU A 120 9.00 -7.74 -0.75
CA LEU A 120 8.32 -8.60 -1.70
C LEU A 120 8.43 -7.92 -3.06
N VAL A 121 9.15 -8.52 -3.99
CA VAL A 121 9.30 -7.99 -5.34
C VAL A 121 8.51 -8.88 -6.29
N LEU A 122 7.56 -8.30 -7.01
CA LEU A 122 6.91 -8.94 -8.13
C LEU A 122 7.72 -8.67 -9.39
N GLU A 123 7.94 -9.72 -10.16
CA GLU A 123 8.59 -9.67 -11.47
C GLU A 123 7.50 -9.74 -12.54
N THR A 124 7.63 -8.93 -13.58
CA THR A 124 6.66 -8.91 -14.70
C THR A 124 7.32 -9.21 -16.06
N LYS A 125 6.51 -9.43 -17.10
CA LYS A 125 6.97 -9.82 -18.45
C LYS A 125 7.74 -8.73 -19.22
N GLU A 126 7.67 -7.49 -18.78
CA GLU A 126 8.59 -6.40 -19.16
C GLU A 126 9.57 -6.19 -17.98
N PRO A 127 10.71 -5.47 -18.07
CA PRO A 127 11.61 -5.24 -16.93
C PRO A 127 10.99 -4.39 -15.78
N GLY A 128 9.67 -4.35 -15.71
CA GLY A 128 8.82 -3.93 -14.61
C GLY A 128 8.97 -4.86 -13.40
N GLU A 129 9.52 -4.33 -12.33
CA GLU A 129 9.47 -4.90 -11.00
C GLU A 129 8.61 -4.02 -10.11
N ILE A 130 7.94 -4.62 -9.13
CA ILE A 130 7.11 -3.89 -8.18
C ILE A 130 7.44 -4.35 -6.76
N GLY A 131 7.82 -3.41 -5.90
CA GLY A 131 8.22 -3.71 -4.53
C GLY A 131 7.15 -3.37 -3.50
N PHE A 132 6.94 -4.27 -2.54
CA PHE A 132 6.07 -4.07 -1.38
C PHE A 132 6.77 -4.47 -0.07
N LEU A 133 6.36 -3.85 1.03
CA LEU A 133 6.55 -4.40 2.37
C LEU A 133 5.18 -4.79 2.92
N VAL A 134 5.00 -6.10 3.09
CA VAL A 134 3.79 -6.70 3.66
C VAL A 134 4.07 -7.20 5.08
N ARG A 135 3.02 -7.45 5.87
CA ARG A 135 3.18 -7.99 7.23
C ARG A 135 3.65 -9.45 7.20
N ASP A 136 2.96 -10.28 6.42
CA ASP A 136 3.24 -11.71 6.27
C ASP A 136 3.80 -12.01 4.87
N MET A 137 5.12 -11.95 4.75
CA MET A 137 5.84 -12.12 3.48
C MET A 137 5.56 -13.48 2.83
N GLU A 138 5.69 -14.54 3.62
CA GLU A 138 5.63 -15.92 3.12
C GLU A 138 4.24 -16.25 2.60
N SER A 139 3.21 -15.86 3.35
CA SER A 139 1.83 -16.07 2.94
C SER A 139 1.50 -15.29 1.66
N TRP A 140 1.98 -14.05 1.51
CA TRP A 140 1.75 -13.25 0.30
C TRP A 140 2.44 -13.83 -0.93
N GLU A 141 3.70 -14.24 -0.80
CA GLU A 141 4.47 -14.88 -1.85
C GLU A 141 3.82 -16.18 -2.33
N LEU A 142 3.42 -17.03 -1.39
CA LEU A 142 2.74 -18.30 -1.69
C LEU A 142 1.38 -18.07 -2.37
N ALA A 143 0.61 -17.07 -1.93
CA ALA A 143 -0.67 -16.74 -2.55
C ALA A 143 -0.49 -16.26 -4.00
N ILE A 144 0.49 -15.39 -4.26
CA ILE A 144 0.78 -14.90 -5.62
C ILE A 144 1.28 -16.05 -6.50
N ASN A 145 2.23 -16.85 -6.02
CA ASN A 145 2.80 -17.96 -6.79
C ASN A 145 1.75 -19.03 -7.14
N ARG A 146 0.80 -19.30 -6.25
CA ARG A 146 -0.34 -20.17 -6.57
C ARG A 146 -1.26 -19.55 -7.62
N ALA A 147 -1.50 -18.25 -7.54
CA ALA A 147 -2.39 -17.54 -8.45
C ALA A 147 -1.84 -17.40 -9.88
N ILE A 148 -0.51 -17.33 -10.04
CA ILE A 148 0.14 -17.29 -11.38
C ILE A 148 0.35 -18.68 -12.00
N ALA A 149 0.33 -19.74 -11.17
CA ALA A 149 0.56 -21.11 -11.62
C ALA A 149 -0.73 -21.85 -12.03
N GLY A 150 -1.90 -21.36 -11.59
CA GLY A 150 -3.22 -21.89 -11.95
C GLY A 150 -3.79 -21.18 -13.17
#